data_AF-A0A0F9U194-F1
#
_entry.id   AF-A0A0F9U194-F1
#
_cell.length_a   1.000
_cell.length_b   1.000
_cell.length_c   1.000
_cell.angle_alpha   90.00
_cell.angle_beta   90.00
_cell.angle_gamma   90.00
#
_symmetry.space_group_name_H-M   'P 1'
#
loop_
_entity.id
_entity.type
_entity.pdbx_description
1 polymer ?
#
loop_
_entity_poly.entity_id
_entity_poly.type
_entity_poly.pdbx_seq_one_letter_code
_entity_poly.pdbx_strand_id
1 'polypeptide(L)' 'MPRIEEMYAFVCEDSGPDDEGIVGMNTGAGLMPLVGADMARVESLKPIARRIAVETGMRIKLLHFTHREELGDV' A
#
# COMPACT_ATOMS: atom_id res chain seq x y z
N MET A 1 1.36 13.99 14.19
CA MET A 1 1.01 13.48 12.84
C MET A 1 -0.38 14.00 12.51
N PRO A 2 -0.61 14.52 11.30
CA PRO A 2 -1.93 15.01 10.89
C PRO A 2 -2.94 13.86 10.76
N ARG A 3 -4.23 14.22 10.79
CA ARG A 3 -5.35 13.31 10.49
C ARG A 3 -5.24 12.82 9.04
N ILE A 4 -5.50 11.55 8.78
CA ILE A 4 -5.43 10.94 7.44
C ILE A 4 -6.72 11.27 6.69
N GLU A 5 -6.64 12.09 5.65
CA GLU A 5 -7.79 12.45 4.79
C GLU A 5 -7.79 11.70 3.45
N GLU A 6 -6.64 11.23 3.02
CA GLU A 6 -6.46 10.43 1.82
C GLU A 6 -5.43 9.32 2.08
N MET A 7 -5.46 8.29 1.25
CA MET A 7 -4.55 7.15 1.38
C MET A 7 -4.03 6.72 0.01
N TYR A 8 -2.74 6.46 -0.04
CA TYR A 8 -2.07 5.83 -1.17
C TYR A 8 -1.69 4.41 -0.78
N ALA A 9 -2.12 3.43 -1.57
CA ALA A 9 -1.86 2.02 -1.28
C ALA A 9 -1.10 1.37 -2.43
N PHE A 10 -0.04 0.63 -2.11
CA PHE A 10 0.62 -0.25 -3.06
C PHE A 10 -0.13 -1.58 -3.11
N VAL A 11 -0.57 -1.97 -4.31
CA VAL A 11 -1.47 -3.10 -4.54
C VAL A 11 -0.88 -4.04 -5.57
N CYS A 12 -0.92 -5.35 -5.33
CA CYS A 12 -0.58 -6.37 -6.33
C CYS A 12 -1.84 -7.02 -6.91
N GLU A 13 -1.77 -7.39 -8.18
CA GLU A 13 -2.75 -8.29 -8.82
C GLU A 13 -2.31 -9.74 -8.56
N ASP A 14 -3.21 -10.60 -8.09
CA ASP A 14 -2.93 -12.02 -7.85
C ASP A 14 -3.47 -12.91 -8.98
N SER A 15 -4.78 -13.21 -8.98
CA SER A 15 -5.39 -14.12 -9.97
C SER A 15 -6.07 -13.43 -11.16
N GLY A 16 -6.08 -12.09 -11.21
CA GLY A 16 -6.76 -11.32 -12.26
C GLY A 16 -6.97 -9.85 -11.91
N PRO A 17 -7.62 -9.06 -12.80
CA PRO A 17 -7.81 -7.62 -12.61
C PRO A 17 -8.74 -7.26 -11.45
N ASP A 18 -9.60 -8.20 -11.04
CA ASP A 18 -10.57 -8.03 -9.93
C ASP A 18 -10.07 -8.67 -8.62
N ASP A 19 -8.82 -9.15 -8.59
CA ASP A 19 -8.20 -9.82 -7.44
C ASP A 19 -6.94 -9.07 -7.01
N GLU A 20 -7.12 -8.19 -6.02
CA GLU A 20 -6.13 -7.21 -5.57
C GLU A 20 -5.82 -7.37 -4.08
N GLY A 21 -4.52 -7.30 -3.74
CA GLY A 21 -4.04 -7.36 -2.36
C GLY A 21 -3.15 -6.18 -1.99
N ILE A 22 -3.24 -5.72 -0.73
CA ILE A 22 -2.32 -4.70 -0.19
C ILE A 22 -0.94 -5.32 -0.01
N VAL A 23 0.08 -4.72 -0.64
CA VAL A 23 1.46 -5.17 -0.50
C VAL A 23 1.95 -4.84 0.90
N GLY A 24 2.55 -5.83 1.57
CA GLY A 24 3.16 -5.68 2.89
C GLY A 24 4.63 -6.07 2.90
N MET A 25 5.38 -5.50 3.84
CA MET A 25 6.76 -5.88 4.15
C MET A 25 6.84 -6.42 5.57
N ASN A 26 7.51 -7.56 5.75
CA ASN A 26 7.82 -8.05 7.09
C ASN A 26 9.00 -7.24 7.67
N THR A 27 8.78 -6.62 8.84
CA THR A 27 9.76 -5.78 9.54
C THR A 27 10.42 -6.49 10.73
N GLY A 28 10.15 -7.77 10.93
CA GLY A 28 10.54 -8.52 12.14
C GLY A 28 9.63 -8.25 13.34
N ALA A 29 9.08 -7.03 13.45
CA ALA A 29 8.04 -6.67 14.43
C ALA A 29 6.61 -7.02 13.95
N GLY A 30 6.46 -7.38 12.69
CA GLY A 30 5.17 -7.71 12.08
C GLY A 30 5.11 -7.31 10.61
N LEU A 31 3.96 -7.58 9.99
CA LEU A 31 3.64 -7.15 8.64
C LEU A 31 3.31 -5.66 8.65
N MET A 32 4.12 -4.87 7.95
CA MET A 32 3.85 -3.45 7.73
C MET A 32 3.25 -3.27 6.32
N PRO A 33 2.01 -2.80 6.20
CA PRO A 33 1.43 -2.51 4.90
C PRO A 33 2.16 -1.31 4.27
N LEU A 34 2.37 -1.38 2.96
CA LEU A 34 2.89 -0.25 2.18
C LEU A 34 1.73 0.70 1.86
N VAL A 35 1.46 1.60 2.81
CA VAL A 35 0.48 2.68 2.67
C VAL A 35 1.11 4.02 3.04
N GLY A 36 0.65 5.08 2.39
CA GLY A 36 1.05 6.46 2.67
C GLY A 36 -0.16 7.37 2.83
N ALA A 37 -0.10 8.31 3.77
CA ALA A 37 -1.10 9.38 3.91
C ALA A 37 -0.71 10.66 3.14
N ASP A 38 0.47 10.66 2.50
CA ASP A 38 1.03 11.78 1.75
C ASP A 38 2.06 11.28 0.73
N MET A 39 2.34 12.11 -0.29
CA MET A 39 3.27 11.75 -1.35
C MET A 39 4.73 11.61 -0.90
N ALA A 40 5.18 12.32 0.13
CA ALA A 40 6.55 12.17 0.62
C ALA A 40 6.77 10.76 1.21
N ARG A 41 5.77 10.24 1.94
CA ARG A 41 5.77 8.83 2.38
C ARG A 41 5.74 7.88 1.19
N VAL A 42 4.86 8.11 0.21
CA VAL A 42 4.76 7.28 -1.00
C VAL A 42 6.11 7.17 -1.72
N GLU A 43 6.78 8.30 -1.97
CA GLU A 43 8.09 8.30 -2.64
C GLU A 43 9.13 7.49 -1.86
N SER A 44 9.13 7.56 -0.52
CA SER A 44 10.04 6.76 0.32
C SER A 44 9.77 5.25 0.23
N LEU A 45 8.53 4.85 -0.06
CA LEU A 45 8.09 3.46 -0.15
C LEU A 45 8.27 2.86 -1.55
N LYS A 46 8.32 3.68 -2.61
CA LYS A 46 8.48 3.20 -4.00
C LYS A 46 9.68 2.28 -4.22
N PRO A 47 10.89 2.52 -3.68
CA PRO A 47 12.02 1.61 -3.85
C PRO A 47 11.74 0.21 -3.27
N ILE A 48 11.06 0.16 -2.13
CA ILE A 48 10.68 -1.10 -1.46
C ILE A 48 9.66 -1.84 -2.32
N ALA A 49 8.60 -1.16 -2.76
CA ALA A 49 7.59 -1.73 -3.64
C ALA A 49 8.20 -2.27 -4.95
N ARG A 50 9.12 -1.51 -5.57
CA ARG A 50 9.85 -1.98 -6.78
C ARG A 50 10.66 -3.23 -6.51
N ARG A 51 11.37 -3.30 -5.37
CA ARG A 51 12.13 -4.50 -5.00
C ARG A 51 11.20 -5.71 -4.86
N ILE A 52 10.06 -5.55 -4.16
CA ILE A 52 9.08 -6.62 -4.00
C ILE A 52 8.53 -7.08 -5.35
N ALA A 53 8.19 -6.16 -6.26
CA ALA A 53 7.74 -6.50 -7.61
C ALA A 53 8.77 -7.35 -8.37
N VAL A 54 10.06 -7.01 -8.25
CA VAL A 54 11.15 -7.78 -8.88
C VAL A 54 11.31 -9.16 -8.24
N GLU A 55 11.32 -9.25 -6.91
CA GLU A 55 11.54 -10.50 -6.18
C GLU A 55 10.39 -11.49 -6.34
N THR A 56 9.15 -10.99 -6.47
CA THR A 56 7.94 -11.81 -6.58
C THR A 56 7.49 -12.04 -8.02
N GLY A 57 7.96 -11.22 -8.97
CA GLY A 57 7.43 -11.18 -10.34
C GLY A 57 6.04 -10.57 -10.45
N MET A 58 5.46 -10.08 -9.35
CA MET A 58 4.12 -9.51 -9.33
C MET A 58 4.11 -8.07 -9.88
N ARG A 59 3.02 -7.73 -10.57
CA ARG A 59 2.75 -6.35 -10.98
C ARG A 59 2.21 -5.58 -9.78
N ILE A 60 2.93 -4.52 -9.36
CA ILE A 60 2.50 -3.63 -8.28
C ILE A 60 2.02 -2.29 -8.85
N LYS A 61 0.81 -1.89 -8.46
CA LYS A 61 0.16 -0.62 -8.76
C LYS A 61 0.16 0.28 -7.53
N LEU A 62 0.00 1.58 -7.75
CA LEU A 62 -0.26 2.56 -6.70
C LEU A 62 -1.66 3.11 -6.92
N LEU A 63 -2.53 2.93 -5.93
CA LEU A 63 -3.88 3.46 -5.94
C LEU A 63 -3.99 4.65 -4.99
N HIS A 64 -4.83 5.62 -5.33
CA HIS A 64 -5.11 6.81 -4.52
C HIS A 64 -6.59 6.80 -4.13
N PHE A 65 -6.83 6.65 -2.83
CA PHE A 65 -8.14 6.72 -2.22
C PHE A 65 -8.33 8.09 -1.58
N THR A 66 -9.32 8.83 -2.08
CA THR A 66 -9.60 10.21 -1.68
C THR A 66 -10.84 10.35 -0.79
N HIS A 67 -11.61 9.27 -0.66
CA HIS A 67 -12.82 9.26 0.16
C HIS A 67 -12.54 8.57 1.48
N ARG A 68 -12.73 9.33 2.56
CA ARG A 68 -12.69 8.82 3.93
C ARG A 68 -14.12 8.65 4.44
N GLU A 69 -14.39 7.47 4.97
CA GLU A 69 -15.59 7.15 5.73
C GLU A 69 -15.17 6.52 7.07
N GLU A 70 -15.78 6.96 8.17
CA GLU A 70 -15.59 6.35 9.49
C GLU A 70 -16.71 5.34 9.74
N LEU A 71 -16.37 4.06 9.89
CA LEU A 71 -17.33 2.97 10.04
C LEU A 71 -17.60 2.57 11.52
N GLY A 72 -16.84 3.12 12.47
CA GLY A 72 -16.91 2.80 13.90
C GLY A 72 -15.56 2.37 14.49
N ASP A 73 -15.57 1.97 15.76
CA ASP A 73 -14.39 1.48 16.50
C ASP A 73 -14.24 -0.06 16.34
N VAL A 74 -13.01 -0.56 16.40
CA VAL A 74 -12.63 -1.99 16.23
C VAL A 74 -12.01 -2.55 17.51
#